data_AF-A0A0Q9Y5Q7-F1
#
_entry.id   AF-A0A0Q9Y5Q7-F1
#
_cell.length_a   1.000
_cell.length_b   1.000
_cell.length_c   1.000
_cell.angle_alpha   90.00
_cell.angle_beta   90.00
_cell.angle_gamma   90.00
#
_symmetry.space_group_name_H-M   'P 1'
#
loop_
_entity.id
_entity.type
_entity.pdbx_description
1 polymer ?
#
loop_
_entity_poly.entity_id
_entity_poly.type
_entity_poly.pdbx_seq_one_letter_code
_entity_poly.pdbx_strand_id
1 'polypeptide(L)'
;MSPAQIGIVLSVGPIVAIFSQPFWGVISDKRQTVKNIILFLLLATLITGLAVFFSPTMSILILMMMIFHFFMSPIQPLCLIVFQLFFPKKKE
;
A
#
# COMPACT_ATOMS: atom_id res chain seq x y z
N MET A 1 -10.30 -6.27 23.29
CA MET A 1 -10.10 -6.87 21.96
C MET A 1 -10.14 -8.38 22.11
N SER A 2 -11.02 -9.08 21.39
CA SER A 2 -10.98 -10.55 21.36
C SER A 2 -9.92 -11.03 20.35
N PRO A 3 -9.38 -12.25 20.48
CA PRO A 3 -8.46 -12.83 19.49
C PRO A 3 -9.00 -12.79 18.05
N ALA A 4 -10.33 -12.95 17.88
CA ALA A 4 -10.99 -12.85 16.59
C ALA A 4 -10.89 -11.43 15.98
N GLN A 5 -11.04 -10.38 16.79
CA GLN A 5 -10.91 -8.99 16.31
C GLN A 5 -9.48 -8.66 15.89
N ILE A 6 -8.48 -9.20 16.61
CA ILE A 6 -7.07 -9.07 16.24
C ILE A 6 -6.83 -9.77 14.90
N GLY A 7 -7.35 -10.99 14.73
CA GLY A 7 -7.27 -11.74 13.48
C GLY A 7 -7.85 -10.98 12.28
N ILE A 8 -9.02 -10.34 12.46
CA ILE A 8 -9.64 -9.52 11.41
C ILE A 8 -8.69 -8.38 11.00
N VAL A 9 -8.18 -7.61 11.96
CA VAL A 9 -7.27 -6.49 11.67
C VAL A 9 -6.01 -6.95 10.94
N LEU A 10 -5.41 -8.07 11.35
CA LEU A 10 -4.23 -8.63 10.69
C LEU A 10 -4.50 -9.10 9.25
N SER A 11 -5.70 -9.61 8.98
CA SER A 11 -6.08 -10.12 7.66
C SER A 11 -6.37 -9.02 6.62
N VAL A 12 -6.66 -7.79 7.07
CA VAL A 12 -6.98 -6.66 6.18
C VAL A 12 -5.87 -6.38 5.18
N GLY A 13 -4.61 -6.37 5.62
CA GLY A 13 -3.47 -6.04 4.77
C GLY A 13 -3.36 -6.94 3.53
N PRO A 14 -3.25 -8.27 3.69
CA PRO A 14 -3.21 -9.21 2.57
C PRO A 14 -4.42 -9.13 1.64
N ILE A 15 -5.64 -9.03 2.19
CA ILE A 15 -6.87 -8.97 1.40
C ILE A 15 -6.88 -7.73 0.50
N VAL A 16 -6.50 -6.57 1.05
CA VAL A 16 -6.45 -5.32 0.29
C VAL A 16 -5.31 -5.33 -0.73
N ALA A 17 -4.16 -5.92 -0.37
CA ALA A 17 -2.99 -5.99 -1.25
C ALA A 17 -3.28 -6.71 -2.57
N ILE A 18 -4.10 -7.78 -2.54
CA ILE A 18 -4.49 -8.55 -3.75
C ILE A 18 -5.07 -7.64 -4.84
N PHE A 19 -5.84 -6.62 -4.45
CA PHE A 19 -6.46 -5.68 -5.39
C PHE A 19 -5.61 -4.43 -5.61
N SER A 20 -5.02 -3.90 -4.54
CA SER A 20 -4.23 -2.67 -4.60
C SER A 20 -3.00 -2.81 -5.49
N GLN A 21 -2.25 -3.90 -5.35
CA GLN A 21 -1.01 -4.12 -6.09
C GLN A 21 -1.21 -4.08 -7.62
N PRO A 22 -2.12 -4.86 -8.23
CA PRO A 22 -2.35 -4.79 -9.68
C PRO A 22 -2.95 -3.45 -10.12
N PHE A 23 -3.84 -2.85 -9.31
CA PHE A 23 -4.43 -1.55 -9.62
C PHE A 23 -3.36 -0.47 -9.82
N TRP A 24 -2.47 -0.32 -8.85
CA TRP A 24 -1.40 0.69 -8.91
C TRP A 24 -0.29 0.31 -9.89
N GLY A 25 -0.04 -0.99 -10.12
CA GLY A 25 0.89 -1.46 -11.15
C GLY A 25 0.46 -1.05 -12.57
N VAL A 26 -0.82 -1.23 -12.91
CA VAL A 26 -1.35 -0.79 -14.22
C VAL A 26 -1.33 0.73 -14.35
N ILE A 27 -1.66 1.46 -13.28
CA ILE A 27 -1.63 2.93 -13.28
C ILE A 27 -0.21 3.46 -13.44
N SER A 28 0.77 2.84 -12.78
CA SER A 28 2.17 3.24 -12.88
C SER A 28 2.75 3.02 -14.25
N ASP A 29 2.43 1.88 -14.87
CA ASP A 29 2.91 1.56 -16.21
C ASP A 29 2.29 2.49 -17.26
N LYS A 30 0.99 2.78 -17.16
CA LYS A 30 0.30 3.68 -18.10
C LYS A 30 0.82 5.10 -18.06
N ARG A 31 1.16 5.62 -16.87
CA ARG A 31 1.63 7.01 -16.74
C ARG A 31 3.13 7.16 -16.97
N GLN A 32 3.91 6.07 -17.07
CA GLN A 32 5.38 6.08 -17.22
C GLN A 32 6.11 6.93 -16.15
N THR A 33 5.43 7.28 -15.05
CA THR A 33 5.93 8.14 -13.97
C THR A 33 5.87 7.39 -12.64
N VAL A 34 6.56 6.25 -12.56
CA VAL A 34 6.58 5.39 -11.37
C VAL A 34 7.00 6.18 -10.13
N LYS A 35 8.02 7.04 -10.25
CA LYS A 35 8.52 7.88 -9.14
C LYS A 35 7.45 8.82 -8.56
N ASN A 36 6.67 9.47 -9.42
CA ASN A 36 5.63 10.41 -8.98
C ASN A 36 4.48 9.68 -8.28
N ILE A 37 4.15 8.48 -8.74
CA ILE A 37 3.13 7.63 -8.12
C ILE A 37 3.60 7.13 -6.76
N ILE A 38 4.85 6.69 -6.64
CA ILE A 38 5.43 6.32 -5.34
C ILE A 38 5.36 7.51 -4.37
N LEU A 39 5.70 8.73 -4.82
CA LEU A 39 5.63 9.92 -3.97
C LEU A 39 4.20 10.24 -3.53
N PHE A 40 3.22 10.12 -4.42
CA PHE A 40 1.80 10.23 -4.07
C PHE A 40 1.37 9.17 -3.05
N LEU A 41 1.75 7.91 -3.29
CA LEU A 41 1.42 6.79 -2.40
C LEU A 41 2.03 6.97 -1.00
N LEU A 42 3.26 7.48 -0.91
CA LEU A 42 3.91 7.80 0.36
C LEU A 42 3.16 8.90 1.12
N LEU A 43 2.76 9.97 0.45
CA LEU A 43 1.98 11.05 1.07
C LEU A 43 0.60 10.55 1.53
N ALA A 44 -0.10 9.78 0.68
CA ALA A 44 -1.39 9.19 1.04
C ALA A 44 -1.26 8.22 2.22
N THR A 45 -0.19 7.40 2.24
CA THR A 45 0.11 6.48 3.34
C THR A 45 0.41 7.24 4.63
N LEU A 46 1.12 8.36 4.57
CA LEU A 46 1.39 9.21 5.74
C LEU A 46 0.09 9.79 6.31
N ILE A 47 -0.75 10.39 5.47
CA ILE A 47 -2.02 11.01 5.88
C ILE A 47 -2.95 9.95 6.48
N THR A 48 -3.11 8.82 5.81
CA THR A 48 -3.99 7.73 6.26
C THR A 48 -3.43 7.04 7.50
N GLY A 49 -2.11 6.91 7.62
CA GLY A 49 -1.43 6.41 8.81
C GLY A 49 -1.66 7.31 10.03
N LEU A 50 -1.68 8.64 9.86
CA LEU A 50 -2.08 9.56 10.92
C LEU A 50 -3.57 9.41 11.28
N ALA A 51 -4.45 9.27 10.27
CA ALA A 51 -5.89 9.11 10.48
C ALA A 51 -6.25 7.85 11.29
N VAL A 52 -5.46 6.78 11.17
CA VAL A 52 -5.61 5.56 12.00
C VAL A 52 -5.60 5.90 13.50
N PHE A 53 -4.72 6.78 13.97
CA PHE A 53 -4.62 7.14 15.40
C PHE A 53 -5.86 7.84 15.94
N PHE A 54 -6.65 8.47 15.07
CA PHE A 54 -7.88 9.17 15.44
C PHE A 54 -9.13 8.28 15.30
N SER A 55 -8.98 6.98 15.08
CA SER A 55 -10.11 6.06 14.89
C SER A 55 -10.81 5.75 16.23
N PRO A 56 -12.05 6.21 16.46
CA PRO A 56 -12.71 6.08 17.76
C PRO A 56 -13.39 4.71 17.97
N THR A 57 -13.58 3.95 16.88
CA THR A 57 -14.26 2.64 16.92
C THR A 57 -13.51 1.62 16.08
N MET A 58 -13.72 0.33 16.38
CA MET A 58 -13.12 -0.77 15.63
C MET A 58 -13.47 -0.75 14.14
N SER A 59 -14.72 -0.44 13.79
CA SER A 59 -15.14 -0.39 12.40
C SER A 59 -14.43 0.72 11.62
N ILE A 60 -14.25 1.89 12.26
CA ILE A 60 -13.50 3.00 11.67
C ILE A 60 -12.02 2.63 11.55
N LEU A 61 -11.44 1.97 12.57
CA LEU A 61 -10.07 1.49 12.53
C LEU A 61 -9.83 0.52 11.36
N ILE A 62 -10.73 -0.45 11.16
CA ILE A 62 -10.64 -1.41 10.05
C ILE A 62 -10.73 -0.68 8.71
N LEU A 63 -11.66 0.26 8.56
CA LEU A 63 -11.80 1.06 7.34
C LEU A 63 -10.53 1.88 7.07
N MET A 64 -10.00 2.57 8.08
CA MET A 64 -8.75 3.35 7.94
C MET A 64 -7.56 2.46 7.62
N MET A 65 -7.47 1.27 8.23
CA MET A 65 -6.46 0.26 7.93
C MET A 65 -6.57 -0.26 6.50
N MET A 66 -7.79 -0.47 5.99
CA MET A 66 -8.01 -0.86 4.59
C MET A 66 -7.49 0.21 3.64
N ILE A 67 -7.82 1.48 3.89
CA ILE A 67 -7.37 2.61 3.08
C ILE A 67 -5.84 2.77 3.16
N PHE A 68 -5.28 2.69 4.37
CA PHE A 68 -3.84 2.73 4.60
C PHE A 68 -3.12 1.63 3.82
N HIS A 69 -3.56 0.36 3.95
CA HIS A 69 -2.96 -0.75 3.23
C HIS A 69 -3.13 -0.64 1.72
N PHE A 70 -4.24 -0.05 1.24
CA PHE A 70 -4.45 0.19 -0.18
C PHE A 70 -3.37 1.12 -0.78
N PHE A 71 -2.87 2.09 -0.04
CA PHE A 71 -1.78 2.96 -0.51
C PHE A 71 -0.39 2.42 -0.18
N MET A 72 -0.25 1.67 0.91
CA MET A 72 1.04 1.17 1.39
C MET A 72 1.52 -0.08 0.62
N SER A 73 0.63 -1.02 0.32
CA SER A 73 1.00 -2.31 -0.30
C SER A 73 1.69 -2.23 -1.68
N PRO A 74 1.37 -1.30 -2.59
CA PRO A 74 2.02 -1.22 -3.90
C PRO A 74 3.38 -0.50 -3.86
N ILE A 75 3.75 0.19 -2.77
CA ILE A 75 5.01 0.93 -2.68
C ILE A 75 6.21 -0.01 -2.84
N GLN A 76 6.18 -1.16 -2.18
CA GLN A 76 7.27 -2.14 -2.21
C GLN A 76 7.55 -2.68 -3.63
N PRO A 77 6.57 -3.25 -4.37
CA PRO A 77 6.82 -3.73 -5.72
C PRO A 77 7.19 -2.61 -6.71
N LEU A 78 6.58 -1.42 -6.59
CA LEU A 78 6.92 -0.29 -7.47
C LEU A 78 8.34 0.23 -7.24
N CYS A 79 8.78 0.30 -5.98
CA CYS A 79 10.15 0.70 -5.64
C CYS A 79 11.16 -0.31 -6.19
N LEU A 80 10.86 -1.62 -6.12
CA LEU A 80 11.69 -2.66 -6.70
C LEU A 80 11.85 -2.49 -8.22
N ILE A 81 10.78 -2.15 -8.94
CA ILE A 81 10.84 -1.88 -10.39
C ILE A 81 11.79 -0.71 -10.66
N VAL A 82 11.68 0.39 -9.91
CA VAL A 82 12.58 1.55 -10.06
C VAL A 82 14.03 1.14 -9.79
N PHE A 83 14.28 0.37 -8.74
CA PHE A 83 15.63 -0.10 -8.40
C PHE A 83 16.24 -0.95 -9.53
N GLN A 84 15.46 -1.85 -10.14
CA GLN A 84 15.91 -2.67 -11.26
C GLN A 84 16.24 -1.84 -12.51
N LEU A 85 15.57 -0.71 -12.74
CA LEU A 85 15.91 0.22 -13.82
C LEU A 85 17.27 0.90 -13.60
N PHE A 86 17.65 1.16 -12.34
CA PHE A 86 18.96 1.75 -12.01
C PHE A 86 20.09 0.72 -11.96
N PHE A 87 19.78 -0.52 -11.57
CA PHE A 87 20.74 -1.62 -11.49
C PHE A 87 20.30 -2.76 -12.42
N PRO A 88 20.43 -2.60 -13.75
CA PRO A 88 20.10 -3.67 -14.68
C PRO A 88 21.02 -4.86 -14.40
N LYS A 89 20.44 -6.01 -14.10
CA LYS A 89 21.21 -7.26 -14.01
C LYS A 89 21.94 -7.46 -15.35
N LYS A 90 23.27 -7.63 -15.31
CA LYS A 90 24.01 -8.16 -16.46
C LYS A 90 23.36 -9.50 -16.81
N LYS A 91 22.90 -9.66 -18.06
CA LYS A 91 22.59 -10.98 -18.59
C LYS A 91 23.91 -11.75 -18.62
N GLU A 92 24.04 -12.72 -17.73
CA GLU A 92 25.05 -13.78 -17.83
C GLU A 92 24.74 -14.67 -19.03
#